data_AF-A0A8I1WY61-F1
#
_entry.id   AF-A0A8I1WY61-F1
#
_cell.length_a   1.000
_cell.length_b   1.000
_cell.length_c   1.000
_cell.angle_alpha   90.00
_cell.angle_beta   90.00
_cell.angle_gamma   90.00
#
_symmetry.space_group_name_H-M   'P 1'
#
loop_
_entity.id
_entity.type
_entity.pdbx_description
1 polymer ?
#
loop_
_entity_poly.entity_id
_entity_poly.type
_entity_poly.pdbx_seq_one_letter_code
_entity_poly.pdbx_strand_id
1 'polypeptide(L)'
;MEVSSKQSSGEASEQQQLWELVHLSDFKLPSEPVLQSARGRLDYLYDLVRLRPRSDEKPVKTEDELGRLDPAAAEFIAPDPDPEAPASALMDMVSELQRKRIAKAPVVLVLGPPYAGHRNILEAFGVLSHARRLDPPGARKILEQERRWLERLRSSSSLWVYPELERTFFRHPSGLSLVRGFLNEAISGHFGPGVIGCDSWAWEFINRCWHGNMGHVFVYQGMDAGRTGRLLRVLSQRHASGTVRFRQSDNGNDILASKDSEEGFEQKNSYLQLLAAKSRGNAGVARELWKSSMQVEPEQSAHDEQGGRKPGERTIWIKPLDKLSLPSVSSSEGIETSLVLHALLLHNGLELELLQKFLPLAAGSVAGMVFRFAEEGLLEEHEGRWRVTASGYISVRQHLRSRGLLVDQC
;
A
#
# COMPACT_ATOMS: atom_id res chain seq x y z
N MET A 1 -25.61 12.03 -25.77
CA MET A 1 -25.52 11.20 -24.55
C MET A 1 -24.81 9.85 -24.78
N GLU A 2 -24.30 9.53 -25.98
CA GLU A 2 -23.60 8.25 -26.28
C GLU A 2 -22.06 8.34 -26.22
N VAL A 3 -21.47 9.54 -26.07
CA VAL A 3 -20.01 9.72 -25.98
C VAL A 3 -19.50 9.47 -24.56
N SER A 4 -20.31 9.78 -23.55
CA SER A 4 -19.94 9.59 -22.13
C SER A 4 -19.89 8.12 -21.69
N SER A 5 -20.71 7.24 -22.30
CA SER A 5 -20.74 5.82 -21.93
C SER A 5 -19.58 5.01 -22.52
N LYS A 6 -19.07 5.40 -23.70
CA LYS A 6 -17.92 4.73 -24.34
C LYS A 6 -16.57 5.10 -23.70
N GLN A 7 -16.40 6.35 -23.25
CA GLN A 7 -15.20 6.76 -22.52
C GLN A 7 -15.14 6.10 -21.13
N SER A 8 -16.27 6.08 -20.41
CA SER A 8 -16.39 5.37 -19.13
C SER A 8 -16.10 3.87 -19.24
N SER A 9 -16.55 3.19 -20.32
CA SER A 9 -16.24 1.76 -20.52
C SER A 9 -14.78 1.48 -20.88
N GLY A 10 -14.10 2.41 -21.55
CA GLY A 10 -12.68 2.27 -21.91
C GLY A 10 -11.76 2.48 -20.70
N GLU A 11 -12.03 3.51 -19.90
CA GLU A 11 -11.27 3.82 -18.67
C GLU A 11 -11.44 2.74 -17.59
N ALA A 12 -12.63 2.16 -17.46
CA ALA A 12 -12.87 1.04 -16.54
C ALA A 12 -12.08 -0.22 -16.94
N SER A 13 -11.97 -0.51 -18.26
CA SER A 13 -11.19 -1.63 -18.78
C SER A 13 -9.68 -1.44 -18.58
N GLU A 14 -9.16 -0.22 -18.80
CA GLU A 14 -7.74 0.08 -18.57
C GLU A 14 -7.38 0.01 -17.08
N GLN A 15 -8.25 0.49 -16.19
CA GLN A 15 -8.05 0.40 -14.75
C GLN A 15 -8.09 -1.04 -14.25
N GLN A 16 -9.03 -1.86 -14.72
CA GLN A 16 -9.10 -3.27 -14.35
C GLN A 16 -7.81 -4.02 -14.77
N GLN A 17 -7.22 -3.68 -15.93
CA GLN A 17 -5.96 -4.25 -16.40
C GLN A 17 -4.73 -3.86 -15.53
N LEU A 18 -4.84 -2.85 -14.66
CA LEU A 18 -3.77 -2.51 -13.71
C LEU A 18 -3.68 -3.52 -12.56
N TRP A 19 -4.79 -4.18 -12.22
CA TRP A 19 -4.95 -4.97 -11.01
C TRP A 19 -4.92 -6.46 -11.33
N GLU A 20 -3.72 -7.01 -11.40
CA GLU A 20 -3.51 -8.45 -11.60
C GLU A 20 -3.42 -9.16 -10.24
N LEU A 21 -4.24 -10.18 -10.02
CA LEU A 21 -4.08 -11.09 -8.88
C LEU A 21 -3.21 -12.28 -9.29
N VAL A 22 -2.20 -12.57 -8.47
CA VAL A 22 -1.32 -13.73 -8.62
C VAL A 22 -1.36 -14.59 -7.36
N HIS A 23 -1.03 -15.87 -7.48
CA HIS A 23 -0.81 -16.69 -6.30
C HIS A 23 0.40 -16.17 -5.52
N LEU A 24 0.39 -16.27 -4.19
CA LEU A 24 1.45 -15.74 -3.33
C LEU A 24 2.86 -16.25 -3.72
N SER A 25 2.96 -17.51 -4.14
CA SER A 25 4.24 -18.10 -4.61
C SER A 25 4.80 -17.45 -5.88
N ASP A 26 3.93 -16.81 -6.66
CA ASP A 26 4.26 -16.26 -7.97
C ASP A 26 4.44 -14.74 -7.92
N PHE A 27 4.26 -14.14 -6.73
CA PHE A 27 4.44 -12.71 -6.51
C PHE A 27 5.88 -12.29 -6.82
N LYS A 28 6.01 -11.24 -7.62
CA LYS A 28 7.30 -10.68 -8.01
C LYS A 28 7.45 -9.26 -7.49
N LEU A 29 8.65 -8.92 -7.01
CA LEU A 29 8.98 -7.53 -6.71
C LEU A 29 9.35 -6.80 -8.00
N PRO A 30 8.99 -5.50 -8.12
CA PRO A 30 9.49 -4.68 -9.21
C PRO A 30 11.01 -4.62 -9.22
N SER A 31 11.60 -4.67 -10.41
CA SER A 31 13.04 -4.54 -10.58
C SER A 31 13.51 -3.10 -10.35
N GLU A 32 14.67 -2.94 -9.74
CA GLU A 32 15.37 -1.66 -9.71
C GLU A 32 15.84 -1.26 -11.12
N PRO A 33 16.00 0.05 -11.40
CA PRO A 33 16.65 0.48 -12.63
C PRO A 33 18.00 -0.22 -12.78
N VAL A 34 18.26 -0.80 -13.96
CA VAL A 34 19.60 -1.30 -14.27
C VAL A 34 20.49 -0.07 -14.45
N LEU A 35 21.04 0.45 -13.36
CA LEU A 35 22.21 1.30 -13.44
C LEU A 35 23.27 0.47 -14.17
N GLN A 36 23.82 1.01 -15.26
CA GLN A 36 25.00 0.45 -15.90
C GLN A 36 26.19 0.53 -14.93
N SER A 37 26.22 -0.36 -13.95
CA SER A 37 27.38 -0.77 -13.18
C SER A 37 26.96 -1.85 -12.19
N ALA A 38 27.38 -3.08 -12.49
CA ALA A 38 27.39 -4.16 -11.55
C ALA A 38 28.05 -3.74 -10.23
N ARG A 39 27.28 -3.73 -9.13
CA ARG A 39 27.75 -3.90 -7.75
C ARG A 39 26.58 -4.35 -6.88
N GLY A 40 26.14 -5.58 -7.16
CA GLY A 40 25.10 -6.24 -6.37
C GLY A 40 25.50 -6.42 -4.90
N ARG A 41 24.46 -6.56 -4.06
CA ARG A 41 24.52 -7.10 -2.69
C ARG A 41 25.10 -6.18 -1.60
N LEU A 42 24.85 -4.87 -1.67
CA LEU A 42 25.36 -3.90 -0.69
C LEU A 42 24.33 -2.88 -0.18
N ASP A 43 23.03 -3.20 -0.24
CA ASP A 43 21.96 -2.31 0.25
C ASP A 43 21.97 -2.08 1.77
N TYR A 44 22.80 -2.82 2.50
CA TYR A 44 22.95 -2.67 3.95
C TYR A 44 24.02 -1.64 4.37
N LEU A 45 24.74 -1.03 3.40
CA LEU A 45 25.85 -0.11 3.68
C LEU A 45 25.62 1.33 3.18
N TYR A 46 24.45 1.64 2.61
CA TYR A 46 24.15 3.01 2.16
C TYR A 46 23.99 4.04 3.29
N ASP A 47 23.82 3.59 4.54
CA ASP A 47 23.79 4.49 5.70
C ASP A 47 25.16 5.02 6.14
N LEU A 48 26.28 4.48 5.63
CA LEU A 48 27.61 4.82 6.14
C LEU A 48 28.47 5.67 5.20
N VAL A 49 28.09 5.86 3.94
CA VAL A 49 28.95 6.60 2.99
C VAL A 49 28.13 7.47 2.06
N ARG A 50 28.13 8.78 2.35
CA ARG A 50 27.76 9.87 1.45
C ARG A 50 28.60 9.83 0.16
N LEU A 51 28.28 8.96 -0.79
CA LEU A 51 28.91 8.97 -2.12
C LEU A 51 27.85 8.96 -3.23
N ARG A 52 27.57 10.19 -3.68
CA ARG A 52 27.12 10.55 -5.02
C ARG A 52 27.99 9.91 -6.10
N PRO A 53 27.40 9.60 -7.25
CA PRO A 53 27.89 10.10 -8.51
C PRO A 53 26.93 11.21 -8.97
N ARG A 54 27.40 12.46 -8.87
CA ARG A 54 26.85 13.61 -9.58
C ARG A 54 27.06 13.37 -11.07
N SER A 55 26.02 13.45 -11.89
CA SER A 55 26.18 14.22 -13.12
C SER A 55 26.33 15.69 -12.67
N ASP A 56 27.42 16.33 -13.05
CA ASP A 56 27.66 17.77 -12.84
C ASP A 56 26.79 18.62 -13.78
N GLU A 57 25.51 18.28 -13.89
CA GLU A 57 24.51 19.14 -14.52
C GLU A 57 23.83 19.93 -13.41
N LYS A 58 23.86 21.26 -13.53
CA LYS A 58 23.12 22.15 -12.63
C LYS A 58 21.64 21.76 -12.73
N PRO A 59 20.93 21.56 -11.61
CA PRO A 59 19.53 21.18 -11.65
C PRO A 59 18.73 22.24 -12.42
N VAL A 60 17.77 21.80 -13.23
CA VAL A 60 16.92 22.70 -14.03
C VAL A 60 16.17 23.70 -13.13
N LYS A 61 15.79 23.28 -11.92
CA LYS A 61 15.23 24.14 -10.86
C LYS A 61 15.91 23.88 -9.53
N THR A 62 16.31 24.93 -8.83
CA THR A 62 16.88 24.83 -7.48
C THR A 62 15.78 24.70 -6.41
N GLU A 63 16.12 24.20 -5.21
CA GLU A 63 15.12 24.10 -4.12
C GLU A 63 14.57 25.46 -3.69
N ASP A 64 15.36 26.52 -3.83
CA ASP A 64 14.96 27.89 -3.49
C ASP A 64 13.96 28.48 -4.51
N GLU A 65 13.89 27.92 -5.72
CA GLU A 65 12.95 28.31 -6.77
C GLU A 65 11.61 27.58 -6.71
N LEU A 66 11.49 26.54 -5.88
CA LEU A 66 10.33 25.65 -5.83
C LEU A 66 9.71 25.61 -4.44
N GLY A 67 8.44 26.00 -4.35
CA GLY A 67 7.61 25.85 -3.16
C GLY A 67 7.06 24.44 -2.98
N ARG A 68 6.64 24.13 -1.76
CA ARG A 68 5.86 22.91 -1.48
C ARG A 68 4.44 23.07 -2.03
N LEU A 69 3.92 22.01 -2.63
CA LEU A 69 2.51 21.94 -2.99
C LEU A 69 1.66 21.77 -1.71
N ASP A 70 0.53 22.47 -1.66
CA ASP A 70 -0.44 22.30 -0.57
C ASP A 70 -0.94 20.83 -0.51
N PRO A 71 -1.04 20.21 0.68
CA PRO A 71 -1.46 18.81 0.80
C PRO A 71 -2.84 18.52 0.21
N ALA A 72 -3.81 19.43 0.29
CA ALA A 72 -5.14 19.21 -0.28
C ALA A 72 -5.08 19.26 -1.82
N ALA A 73 -4.24 20.12 -2.38
CA ALA A 73 -3.98 20.12 -3.82
C ALA A 73 -3.27 18.83 -4.28
N ALA A 74 -2.28 18.33 -3.53
CA ALA A 74 -1.62 17.06 -3.83
C ALA A 74 -2.60 15.88 -3.77
N GLU A 75 -3.47 15.86 -2.77
CA GLU A 75 -4.55 14.87 -2.61
C GLU A 75 -5.53 14.91 -3.78
N PHE A 76 -5.88 16.10 -4.25
CA PHE A 76 -6.74 16.28 -5.42
C PHE A 76 -6.09 15.80 -6.72
N ILE A 77 -4.78 15.99 -6.89
CA ILE A 77 -4.04 15.57 -8.09
C ILE A 77 -3.80 14.06 -8.11
N ALA A 78 -3.57 13.45 -6.96
CA ALA A 78 -3.35 12.03 -6.85
C ALA A 78 -4.19 11.48 -5.71
N PRO A 79 -5.53 11.34 -5.85
CA PRO A 79 -6.41 10.79 -4.80
C PRO A 79 -6.16 9.29 -4.58
N ASP A 80 -6.79 8.71 -3.57
CA ASP A 80 -6.75 7.26 -3.37
C ASP A 80 -7.29 6.51 -4.62
N PRO A 81 -6.66 5.38 -5.00
CA PRO A 81 -7.16 4.56 -6.08
C PRO A 81 -8.58 4.07 -5.79
N ASP A 82 -9.41 4.05 -6.81
CA ASP A 82 -10.77 3.54 -6.71
C ASP A 82 -10.77 2.02 -6.45
N PRO A 83 -11.45 1.56 -5.38
CA PRO A 83 -11.44 0.17 -4.97
C PRO A 83 -12.30 -0.74 -5.87
N GLU A 84 -13.20 -0.20 -6.71
CA GLU A 84 -14.08 -1.02 -7.55
C GLU A 84 -13.30 -1.75 -8.64
N ALA A 85 -12.31 -1.11 -9.26
CA ALA A 85 -11.48 -1.72 -10.30
C ALA A 85 -10.73 -2.98 -9.82
N PRO A 86 -9.94 -2.95 -8.72
CA PRO A 86 -9.33 -4.16 -8.18
C PRO A 86 -10.37 -5.16 -7.64
N ALA A 87 -11.49 -4.70 -7.09
CA ALA A 87 -12.57 -5.58 -6.61
C ALA A 87 -13.23 -6.37 -7.75
N SER A 88 -13.39 -5.75 -8.92
CA SER A 88 -13.88 -6.40 -10.14
C SER A 88 -12.91 -7.49 -10.62
N ALA A 89 -11.61 -7.21 -10.65
CA ALA A 89 -10.58 -8.22 -10.96
C ALA A 89 -10.61 -9.41 -9.99
N LEU A 90 -10.85 -9.16 -8.70
CA LEU A 90 -11.04 -10.21 -7.69
C LEU A 90 -12.32 -11.03 -7.94
N MET A 91 -13.42 -10.38 -8.32
CA MET A 91 -14.68 -11.06 -8.66
C MET A 91 -14.54 -11.99 -9.85
N ASP A 92 -13.82 -11.56 -10.89
CA ASP A 92 -13.54 -12.40 -12.06
C ASP A 92 -12.71 -13.63 -11.70
N MET A 93 -11.66 -13.44 -10.88
CA MET A 93 -10.82 -14.54 -10.41
C MET A 93 -11.62 -15.54 -9.55
N VAL A 94 -12.40 -15.07 -8.58
CA VAL A 94 -13.23 -15.93 -7.72
C VAL A 94 -14.26 -16.70 -8.54
N SER A 95 -14.91 -16.04 -9.51
CA SER A 95 -15.87 -16.67 -10.42
C SER A 95 -15.22 -17.76 -11.27
N GLU A 96 -13.99 -17.53 -11.74
CA GLU A 96 -13.23 -18.52 -12.51
C GLU A 96 -12.85 -19.75 -11.67
N LEU A 97 -12.41 -19.56 -10.42
CA LEU A 97 -12.13 -20.67 -9.49
C LEU A 97 -13.37 -21.52 -9.22
N GLN A 98 -14.53 -20.88 -9.06
CA GLN A 98 -15.81 -21.56 -8.87
C GLN A 98 -16.22 -22.38 -10.11
N ARG A 99 -16.07 -21.81 -11.33
CA ARG A 99 -16.35 -22.51 -12.60
C ARG A 99 -15.49 -23.75 -12.79
N LYS A 100 -14.20 -23.64 -12.51
CA LYS A 100 -13.24 -24.74 -12.65
C LYS A 100 -13.45 -25.87 -11.62
N ARG A 101 -14.39 -25.72 -10.67
CA ARG A 101 -14.68 -26.69 -9.58
C ARG A 101 -13.41 -27.19 -8.89
N ILE A 102 -12.40 -26.33 -8.73
CA ILE A 102 -11.09 -26.69 -8.17
C ILE A 102 -11.21 -27.18 -6.72
N ALA A 103 -12.28 -26.78 -6.01
CA ALA A 103 -12.68 -27.36 -4.73
C ALA A 103 -14.20 -27.32 -4.51
N LYS A 104 -14.73 -28.21 -3.66
CA LYS A 104 -16.04 -28.04 -3.03
C LYS A 104 -15.94 -26.85 -2.07
N ALA A 105 -16.49 -25.69 -2.45
CA ALA A 105 -16.54 -24.45 -1.68
C ALA A 105 -15.17 -23.82 -1.33
N PRO A 106 -14.45 -23.24 -2.31
CA PRO A 106 -13.15 -22.62 -2.04
C PRO A 106 -13.32 -21.39 -1.14
N VAL A 107 -12.52 -21.35 -0.07
CA VAL A 107 -12.23 -20.10 0.64
C VAL A 107 -10.94 -19.54 0.05
N VAL A 108 -11.00 -18.31 -0.43
CA VAL A 108 -9.87 -17.59 -1.01
C VAL A 108 -9.32 -16.62 0.02
N LEU A 109 -8.01 -16.61 0.23
CA LEU A 109 -7.32 -15.60 1.02
C LEU A 109 -6.68 -14.58 0.09
N VAL A 110 -6.97 -13.30 0.29
CA VAL A 110 -6.37 -12.17 -0.43
C VAL A 110 -5.52 -11.37 0.54
N LEU A 111 -4.22 -11.29 0.26
CA LEU A 111 -3.28 -10.51 1.04
C LEU A 111 -3.15 -9.10 0.50
N GLY A 112 -3.07 -8.13 1.41
CA GLY A 112 -2.69 -6.76 1.11
C GLY A 112 -1.63 -6.28 2.08
N PRO A 113 -0.46 -5.79 1.63
CA PRO A 113 0.43 -5.09 2.53
C PRO A 113 -0.22 -3.79 3.03
N PRO A 114 0.25 -3.22 4.16
CA PRO A 114 -0.20 -1.91 4.63
C PRO A 114 -0.22 -0.91 3.49
N TYR A 115 -1.27 -0.10 3.39
CA TYR A 115 -1.50 0.87 2.30
C TYR A 115 -1.85 0.31 0.92
N ALA A 116 -2.00 -1.00 0.74
CA ALA A 116 -2.54 -1.56 -0.50
C ALA A 116 -4.07 -1.40 -0.65
N GLY A 117 -4.76 -0.86 0.35
CA GLY A 117 -6.20 -0.59 0.31
C GLY A 117 -7.09 -1.83 0.42
N HIS A 118 -6.56 -2.98 0.90
CA HIS A 118 -7.29 -4.26 0.86
C HIS A 118 -8.66 -4.20 1.54
N ARG A 119 -8.81 -3.53 2.68
CA ARG A 119 -10.13 -3.37 3.33
C ARG A 119 -11.16 -2.78 2.37
N ASN A 120 -10.82 -1.66 1.72
CA ASN A 120 -11.73 -0.95 0.81
C ASN A 120 -12.04 -1.81 -0.43
N ILE A 121 -11.03 -2.51 -0.96
CA ILE A 121 -11.19 -3.44 -2.08
C ILE A 121 -12.15 -4.59 -1.72
N LEU A 122 -12.01 -5.19 -0.53
CA LEU A 122 -12.84 -6.30 -0.09
C LEU A 122 -14.26 -5.84 0.27
N GLU A 123 -14.42 -4.61 0.79
CA GLU A 123 -15.73 -3.99 0.99
C GLU A 123 -16.44 -3.75 -0.37
N ALA A 124 -15.73 -3.19 -1.37
CA ALA A 124 -16.25 -3.02 -2.72
C ALA A 124 -16.59 -4.37 -3.38
N PHE A 125 -15.74 -5.39 -3.22
CA PHE A 125 -16.02 -6.76 -3.67
C PHE A 125 -17.30 -7.31 -3.05
N GLY A 126 -17.51 -7.08 -1.74
CA GLY A 126 -18.73 -7.51 -1.05
C GLY A 126 -19.99 -6.90 -1.66
N VAL A 127 -19.94 -5.62 -2.02
CA VAL A 127 -21.04 -4.92 -2.70
C VAL A 127 -21.27 -5.49 -4.11
N LEU A 128 -20.22 -5.59 -4.93
CA LEU A 128 -20.29 -6.06 -6.32
C LEU A 128 -20.78 -7.51 -6.44
N SER A 129 -20.36 -8.37 -5.51
CA SER A 129 -20.71 -9.80 -5.51
C SER A 129 -21.96 -10.14 -4.69
N HIS A 130 -22.58 -9.15 -4.04
CA HIS A 130 -23.64 -9.33 -3.04
C HIS A 130 -23.27 -10.34 -1.93
N ALA A 131 -21.97 -10.42 -1.58
CA ALA A 131 -21.49 -11.33 -0.56
C ALA A 131 -21.89 -10.85 0.83
N ARG A 132 -22.21 -11.81 1.71
CA ARG A 132 -22.47 -11.52 3.12
C ARG A 132 -21.16 -11.07 3.79
N ARG A 133 -21.11 -9.80 4.22
CA ARG A 133 -20.01 -9.30 5.05
C ARG A 133 -20.02 -9.98 6.42
N LEU A 134 -18.85 -10.45 6.84
CA LEU A 134 -18.58 -10.94 8.18
C LEU A 134 -17.62 -9.99 8.88
N ASP A 135 -17.94 -9.60 10.11
CA ASP A 135 -17.15 -8.64 10.87
C ASP A 135 -16.26 -9.31 11.93
N PRO A 136 -15.07 -8.75 12.19
CA PRO A 136 -14.18 -9.23 13.23
C PRO A 136 -14.78 -9.07 14.64
N PRO A 137 -14.47 -10.00 15.56
CA PRO A 137 -14.92 -9.90 16.93
C PRO A 137 -14.19 -8.76 17.65
N GLY A 138 -14.88 -8.04 18.53
CA GLY A 138 -14.24 -7.03 19.37
C GLY A 138 -13.21 -7.63 20.33
N ALA A 139 -12.29 -6.79 20.82
CA ALA A 139 -11.12 -7.21 21.61
C ALA A 139 -11.47 -8.09 22.82
N ARG A 140 -12.56 -7.75 23.53
CA ARG A 140 -13.06 -8.54 24.67
C ARG A 140 -13.36 -9.99 24.28
N LYS A 141 -14.08 -10.20 23.18
CA LYS A 141 -14.46 -11.53 22.70
C LYS A 141 -13.25 -12.37 22.30
N ILE A 142 -12.24 -11.73 21.71
CA ILE A 142 -10.95 -12.35 21.39
C ILE A 142 -10.26 -12.85 22.66
N LEU A 143 -10.13 -12.00 23.66
CA LEU A 143 -9.45 -12.33 24.92
C LEU A 143 -10.20 -13.38 25.74
N GLU A 144 -11.54 -13.34 25.72
CA GLU A 144 -12.42 -14.33 26.36
C GLU A 144 -12.53 -15.64 25.56
N GLN A 145 -11.96 -15.70 24.34
CA GLN A 145 -12.00 -16.86 23.45
C GLN A 145 -13.44 -17.34 23.17
N GLU A 146 -14.35 -16.39 22.91
CA GLU A 146 -15.80 -16.66 22.79
C GLU A 146 -16.14 -17.55 21.57
N ARG A 147 -16.11 -18.88 21.74
CA ARG A 147 -16.37 -19.85 20.65
C ARG A 147 -17.74 -19.71 19.99
N ARG A 148 -18.75 -19.20 20.72
CA ARG A 148 -20.08 -18.91 20.19
C ARG A 148 -20.04 -17.92 19.02
N TRP A 149 -19.00 -17.09 18.90
CA TRP A 149 -18.80 -16.25 17.73
C TRP A 149 -18.65 -17.07 16.45
N LEU A 150 -17.88 -18.16 16.47
CA LEU A 150 -17.71 -19.04 15.30
C LEU A 150 -19.02 -19.74 14.91
N GLU A 151 -19.78 -20.19 15.90
CA GLU A 151 -21.06 -20.88 15.69
C GLU A 151 -22.07 -20.00 14.94
N ARG A 152 -22.09 -18.68 15.23
CA ARG A 152 -22.97 -17.72 14.54
C ARG A 152 -22.62 -17.51 13.06
N LEU A 153 -21.40 -17.81 12.65
CA LEU A 153 -20.96 -17.67 11.25
C LEU A 153 -21.40 -18.85 10.38
N ARG A 154 -21.54 -20.04 10.99
CA ARG A 154 -22.07 -21.26 10.35
C ARG A 154 -23.54 -21.04 10.02
N SER A 155 -23.93 -21.14 8.75
CA SER A 155 -25.35 -21.30 8.31
C SER A 155 -25.62 -20.83 6.88
N SER A 156 -24.68 -20.19 6.18
CA SER A 156 -24.98 -19.65 4.86
C SER A 156 -24.36 -20.46 3.72
N SER A 157 -25.20 -20.82 2.74
CA SER A 157 -24.74 -21.27 1.42
C SER A 157 -24.30 -20.10 0.53
N SER A 158 -24.55 -18.85 0.94
CA SER A 158 -24.15 -17.66 0.20
C SER A 158 -22.65 -17.41 0.27
N LEU A 159 -22.09 -16.79 -0.78
CA LEU A 159 -20.76 -16.21 -0.74
C LEU A 159 -20.64 -15.24 0.44
N TRP A 160 -19.54 -15.30 1.17
CA TRP A 160 -19.23 -14.38 2.25
C TRP A 160 -17.89 -13.68 2.02
N VAL A 161 -17.73 -12.50 2.63
CA VAL A 161 -16.48 -11.72 2.61
C VAL A 161 -16.09 -11.35 4.04
N TYR A 162 -14.81 -11.50 4.38
CA TYR A 162 -14.23 -11.17 5.67
C TYR A 162 -13.04 -10.23 5.46
N PRO A 163 -13.22 -8.90 5.49
CA PRO A 163 -12.22 -7.96 4.97
C PRO A 163 -10.89 -7.87 5.74
N GLU A 164 -10.89 -8.13 7.06
CA GLU A 164 -9.76 -7.78 7.95
C GLU A 164 -9.45 -8.90 8.95
N LEU A 165 -8.77 -9.96 8.52
CA LEU A 165 -8.37 -11.07 9.40
C LEU A 165 -7.47 -10.62 10.56
N GLU A 166 -6.62 -9.63 10.34
CA GLU A 166 -5.69 -9.04 11.30
C GLU A 166 -6.35 -8.48 12.56
N ARG A 167 -7.65 -8.22 12.52
CA ARG A 167 -8.46 -7.74 13.65
C ARG A 167 -9.02 -8.87 14.52
N THR A 168 -8.75 -10.13 14.17
CA THR A 168 -9.34 -11.33 14.82
C THR A 168 -8.42 -11.94 15.88
N PHE A 169 -7.24 -11.35 16.10
CA PHE A 169 -6.27 -11.86 17.05
C PHE A 169 -5.43 -10.76 17.67
N PHE A 170 -4.77 -11.10 18.78
CA PHE A 170 -3.67 -10.32 19.36
C PHE A 170 -2.45 -11.21 19.53
N ARG A 171 -1.24 -10.63 19.46
CA ARG A 171 0.01 -11.33 19.81
C ARG A 171 0.10 -11.54 21.34
N HIS A 172 -0.82 -12.33 21.86
CA HIS A 172 -1.04 -12.61 23.28
C HIS A 172 -1.42 -14.10 23.43
N PRO A 173 -1.06 -14.78 24.54
CA PRO A 173 -1.37 -16.21 24.73
C PRO A 173 -2.85 -16.56 24.52
N SER A 174 -3.76 -15.74 25.05
CA SER A 174 -5.22 -15.89 24.85
C SER A 174 -5.75 -15.28 23.54
N GLY A 175 -4.89 -14.71 22.71
CA GLY A 175 -5.29 -13.91 21.54
C GLY A 175 -5.39 -14.70 20.23
N LEU A 176 -4.92 -15.95 20.18
CA LEU A 176 -4.81 -16.71 18.92
C LEU A 176 -5.89 -17.78 18.72
N SER A 177 -6.61 -18.16 19.78
CA SER A 177 -7.57 -19.28 19.73
C SER A 177 -8.70 -19.04 18.73
N LEU A 178 -9.24 -17.83 18.66
CA LEU A 178 -10.35 -17.51 17.76
C LEU A 178 -9.94 -17.52 16.29
N VAL A 179 -8.83 -16.85 15.92
CA VAL A 179 -8.38 -16.82 14.52
C VAL A 179 -8.03 -18.23 14.01
N ARG A 180 -7.40 -19.06 14.84
CA ARG A 180 -7.12 -20.47 14.49
C ARG A 180 -8.40 -21.27 14.30
N GLY A 181 -9.38 -21.09 15.17
CA GLY A 181 -10.70 -21.72 15.04
C GLY A 181 -11.42 -21.27 13.77
N PHE A 182 -11.41 -19.98 13.48
CA PHE A 182 -12.00 -19.40 12.28
C PHE A 182 -11.38 -20.00 11.01
N LEU A 183 -10.05 -20.00 10.91
CA LEU A 183 -9.37 -20.56 9.74
C LEU A 183 -9.63 -22.05 9.57
N ASN A 184 -9.61 -22.83 10.65
CA ASN A 184 -9.92 -24.28 10.60
C ASN A 184 -11.34 -24.57 10.09
N GLU A 185 -12.33 -23.80 10.56
CA GLU A 185 -13.72 -23.94 10.13
C GLU A 185 -13.90 -23.50 8.67
N ALA A 186 -13.23 -22.41 8.26
CA ALA A 186 -13.25 -21.88 6.91
C ALA A 186 -12.67 -22.90 5.89
N ILE A 187 -11.47 -23.44 6.13
CA ILE A 187 -10.86 -24.44 5.22
C ILE A 187 -11.65 -25.75 5.16
N SER A 188 -12.37 -26.08 6.23
CA SER A 188 -13.23 -27.26 6.28
C SER A 188 -14.57 -27.06 5.58
N GLY A 189 -14.85 -25.85 5.07
CA GLY A 189 -16.07 -25.51 4.35
C GLY A 189 -17.29 -25.27 5.23
N HIS A 190 -17.14 -25.16 6.57
CA HIS A 190 -18.28 -24.98 7.48
C HIS A 190 -19.02 -23.65 7.32
N PHE A 191 -18.37 -22.65 6.70
CA PHE A 191 -18.96 -21.35 6.40
C PHE A 191 -19.49 -21.22 4.97
N GLY A 192 -19.29 -22.23 4.11
CA GLY A 192 -19.54 -22.09 2.68
C GLY A 192 -18.43 -21.32 1.95
N PRO A 193 -18.62 -20.97 0.66
CA PRO A 193 -17.61 -20.28 -0.14
C PRO A 193 -17.38 -18.86 0.36
N GLY A 194 -16.13 -18.39 0.35
CA GLY A 194 -15.85 -17.05 0.82
C GLY A 194 -14.49 -16.49 0.47
N VAL A 195 -14.34 -15.21 0.76
CA VAL A 195 -13.09 -14.47 0.55
C VAL A 195 -12.67 -13.82 1.86
N ILE A 196 -11.44 -14.08 2.29
CA ILE A 196 -10.81 -13.48 3.47
C ILE A 196 -9.80 -12.45 2.97
N GLY A 197 -9.89 -11.22 3.44
CA GLY A 197 -8.82 -10.23 3.37
C GLY A 197 -7.93 -10.32 4.60
N CYS A 198 -6.62 -10.20 4.41
CA CYS A 198 -5.66 -10.17 5.52
C CYS A 198 -4.48 -9.26 5.20
N ASP A 199 -4.06 -8.48 6.19
CA ASP A 199 -2.79 -7.79 6.14
C ASP A 199 -1.62 -8.78 5.96
N SER A 200 -0.63 -8.41 5.14
CA SER A 200 0.51 -9.28 4.81
C SER A 200 1.40 -9.63 6.03
N TRP A 201 1.57 -8.70 6.97
CA TRP A 201 2.34 -8.92 8.20
C TRP A 201 1.59 -9.84 9.15
N ALA A 202 0.28 -9.60 9.27
CA ALA A 202 -0.59 -10.46 10.05
C ALA A 202 -0.56 -11.90 9.53
N TRP A 203 -0.63 -12.07 8.19
CA TRP A 203 -0.57 -13.39 7.57
C TRP A 203 0.76 -14.11 7.82
N GLU A 204 1.90 -13.44 7.65
CA GLU A 204 3.20 -14.05 7.96
C GLU A 204 3.28 -14.56 9.40
N PHE A 205 2.74 -13.80 10.35
CA PHE A 205 2.69 -14.21 11.74
C PHE A 205 1.72 -15.38 11.97
N ILE A 206 0.50 -15.31 11.42
CA ILE A 206 -0.51 -16.37 11.52
C ILE A 206 0.04 -17.65 10.91
N ASN A 207 0.59 -17.61 9.70
CA ASN A 207 1.10 -18.76 8.96
C ASN A 207 2.23 -19.49 9.72
N ARG A 208 3.01 -18.78 10.57
CA ARG A 208 3.99 -19.41 11.47
C ARG A 208 3.38 -20.07 12.70
N CYS A 209 2.23 -19.62 13.15
CA CYS A 209 1.61 -20.09 14.39
C CYS A 209 0.35 -20.95 14.17
N TRP A 210 -0.10 -21.10 12.93
CA TRP A 210 -1.22 -21.92 12.50
C TRP A 210 -0.74 -22.94 11.48
N HIS A 211 -0.93 -24.23 11.76
CA HIS A 211 -0.41 -25.34 10.95
C HIS A 211 -1.39 -25.81 9.85
N GLY A 212 -2.40 -25.00 9.52
CA GLY A 212 -3.32 -25.30 8.43
C GLY A 212 -2.78 -24.86 7.07
N ASN A 213 -3.49 -25.22 6.00
CA ASN A 213 -3.16 -24.81 4.64
C ASN A 213 -4.40 -24.20 3.97
N MET A 214 -4.37 -22.89 3.69
CA MET A 214 -5.46 -22.20 2.99
C MET A 214 -5.56 -22.62 1.52
N GLY A 215 -4.50 -23.14 0.90
CA GLY A 215 -4.45 -23.65 -0.48
C GLY A 215 -4.61 -22.60 -1.60
N HIS A 216 -5.30 -21.50 -1.33
CA HIS A 216 -5.66 -20.45 -2.28
C HIS A 216 -5.33 -19.09 -1.69
N VAL A 217 -4.05 -18.74 -1.67
CA VAL A 217 -3.55 -17.45 -1.16
C VAL A 217 -3.10 -16.60 -2.33
N PHE A 218 -3.78 -15.48 -2.53
CA PHE A 218 -3.55 -14.55 -3.63
C PHE A 218 -3.14 -13.18 -3.10
N VAL A 219 -2.48 -12.42 -3.95
CA VAL A 219 -2.05 -11.04 -3.70
C VAL A 219 -2.12 -10.27 -5.00
N TYR A 220 -2.40 -8.97 -4.94
CA TYR A 220 -2.25 -8.12 -6.14
C TYR A 220 -0.76 -8.02 -6.48
N GLN A 221 -0.41 -8.34 -7.72
CA GLN A 221 0.95 -8.26 -8.22
C GLN A 221 1.48 -6.83 -8.05
N GLY A 222 2.66 -6.70 -7.45
CA GLY A 222 3.30 -5.41 -7.22
C GLY A 222 3.43 -4.63 -8.52
N MET A 223 3.11 -3.33 -8.47
CA MET A 223 3.14 -2.46 -9.63
C MET A 223 4.56 -2.24 -10.12
N ASP A 224 4.83 -2.65 -11.36
CA ASP A 224 6.04 -2.26 -12.08
C ASP A 224 5.99 -0.77 -12.48
N ALA A 225 7.07 -0.27 -13.08
CA ALA A 225 7.17 1.12 -13.55
C ALA A 225 6.03 1.50 -14.51
N GLY A 226 5.66 0.59 -15.41
CA GLY A 226 4.59 0.79 -16.38
C GLY A 226 3.22 0.94 -15.72
N ARG A 227 2.86 0.00 -14.84
CA ARG A 227 1.59 0.04 -14.07
C ARG A 227 1.55 1.24 -13.14
N THR A 228 2.66 1.56 -12.48
CA THR A 228 2.77 2.73 -11.60
C THR A 228 2.51 4.02 -12.38
N GLY A 229 3.16 4.22 -13.53
CA GLY A 229 2.96 5.42 -14.33
C GLY A 229 1.54 5.52 -14.91
N ARG A 230 0.94 4.41 -15.36
CA ARG A 230 -0.48 4.39 -15.78
C ARG A 230 -1.43 4.72 -14.64
N LEU A 231 -1.22 4.17 -13.44
CA LEU A 231 -2.02 4.49 -12.26
C LEU A 231 -1.95 6.00 -11.97
N LEU A 232 -0.74 6.56 -11.87
CA LEU A 232 -0.55 7.99 -11.57
C LEU A 232 -1.20 8.90 -12.63
N ARG A 233 -1.14 8.51 -13.90
CA ARG A 233 -1.84 9.21 -15.00
C ARG A 233 -3.34 9.22 -14.77
N VAL A 234 -3.94 8.04 -14.55
CA VAL A 234 -5.38 7.90 -14.32
C VAL A 234 -5.83 8.75 -13.13
N LEU A 235 -5.09 8.72 -12.03
CA LEU A 235 -5.39 9.52 -10.83
C LEU A 235 -5.38 11.02 -11.13
N SER A 236 -4.39 11.49 -11.91
CA SER A 236 -4.28 12.91 -12.28
C SER A 236 -5.38 13.40 -13.23
N GLN A 237 -5.92 12.54 -14.08
CA GLN A 237 -6.93 12.91 -15.07
C GLN A 237 -8.34 13.02 -14.49
N ARG A 238 -8.66 12.22 -13.47
CA ARG A 238 -10.00 12.18 -12.87
C ARG A 238 -10.44 13.50 -12.25
N HIS A 239 -9.49 14.35 -11.83
CA HIS A 239 -9.80 15.55 -11.07
C HIS A 239 -9.15 16.83 -11.60
N ALA A 240 -8.09 16.76 -12.42
CA ALA A 240 -7.47 17.99 -12.93
C ALA A 240 -8.37 18.73 -13.95
N SER A 241 -8.77 19.96 -13.60
CA SER A 241 -9.31 20.93 -14.56
C SER A 241 -8.15 21.46 -15.43
N GLY A 242 -7.78 20.69 -16.46
CA GLY A 242 -6.72 21.04 -17.41
C GLY A 242 -5.63 19.98 -17.54
N THR A 243 -4.70 20.19 -18.50
CA THR A 243 -3.59 19.26 -18.72
C THR A 243 -2.48 19.54 -17.72
N VAL A 244 -2.20 18.57 -16.85
CA VAL A 244 -1.09 18.63 -15.90
C VAL A 244 0.10 17.87 -16.46
N ARG A 245 1.27 18.52 -16.53
CA ARG A 245 2.54 17.88 -16.87
C ARG A 245 3.39 17.69 -15.64
N PHE A 246 4.05 16.54 -15.54
CA PHE A 246 4.93 16.20 -14.42
C PHE A 246 6.37 16.07 -14.91
N ARG A 247 7.25 16.93 -14.39
CA ARG A 247 8.66 16.99 -14.81
C ARG A 247 9.58 16.89 -13.60
N GLN A 248 10.69 16.17 -13.72
CA GLN A 248 11.67 16.14 -12.63
C GLN A 248 12.39 17.49 -12.49
N SER A 249 12.62 17.94 -11.26
CA SER A 249 13.26 19.24 -11.00
C SER A 249 14.77 19.26 -11.28
N ASP A 250 15.43 18.10 -11.32
CA ASP A 250 16.87 18.01 -11.58
C ASP A 250 17.23 18.02 -13.07
N ASN A 251 16.51 17.26 -13.91
CA ASN A 251 16.83 17.09 -15.33
C ASN A 251 15.75 17.66 -16.27
N GLY A 252 14.57 18.03 -15.76
CA GLY A 252 13.47 18.53 -16.57
C GLY A 252 12.77 17.49 -17.44
N ASN A 253 13.04 16.21 -17.31
CA ASN A 253 12.41 15.16 -18.10
C ASN A 253 10.96 14.95 -17.66
N ASP A 254 10.08 14.65 -18.63
CA ASP A 254 8.72 14.23 -18.35
C ASP A 254 8.72 12.85 -17.67
N ILE A 255 7.81 12.65 -16.72
CA ILE A 255 7.70 11.38 -15.96
C ILE A 255 6.55 10.52 -16.48
N LEU A 256 5.42 11.13 -16.84
CA LEU A 256 4.25 10.44 -17.37
C LEU A 256 4.15 10.69 -18.87
N ALA A 257 3.83 9.66 -19.66
CA ALA A 257 3.66 9.84 -21.10
C ALA A 257 2.58 10.87 -21.45
N SER A 258 2.86 11.60 -22.53
CA SER A 258 1.93 12.45 -23.25
C SER A 258 1.48 11.75 -24.55
N LYS A 259 0.64 12.43 -25.36
CA LYS A 259 0.13 11.87 -26.63
C LYS A 259 1.24 11.52 -27.64
N ASP A 260 2.39 12.17 -27.52
CA ASP A 260 3.52 12.03 -28.45
C ASP A 260 4.62 11.10 -27.91
N SER A 261 4.40 10.45 -26.76
CA SER A 261 5.39 9.56 -26.17
C SER A 261 5.48 8.22 -26.89
N GLU A 262 6.70 7.65 -26.91
CA GLU A 262 6.95 6.32 -27.46
C GLU A 262 6.21 5.21 -26.69
N GLU A 263 5.92 4.11 -27.37
CA GLU A 263 5.42 2.90 -26.72
C GLU A 263 6.39 2.42 -25.63
N GLY A 264 5.83 2.10 -24.47
CA GLY A 264 6.60 1.64 -23.32
C GLY A 264 7.38 2.74 -22.58
N PHE A 265 7.03 4.02 -22.79
CA PHE A 265 7.67 5.15 -22.12
C PHE A 265 7.76 4.99 -20.59
N GLU A 266 6.64 4.67 -19.92
CA GLU A 266 6.64 4.48 -18.47
C GLU A 266 7.57 3.36 -18.00
N GLN A 267 7.61 2.25 -18.74
CA GLN A 267 8.41 1.07 -18.40
C GLN A 267 9.92 1.37 -18.44
N LYS A 268 10.33 2.30 -19.30
CA LYS A 268 11.73 2.72 -19.47
C LYS A 268 12.10 3.93 -18.59
N ASN A 269 11.13 4.59 -17.96
CA ASN A 269 11.38 5.78 -17.16
C ASN A 269 12.05 5.41 -15.82
N SER A 270 13.26 5.93 -15.59
CA SER A 270 14.07 5.60 -14.40
C SER A 270 13.44 6.08 -13.09
N TYR A 271 12.72 7.20 -13.10
CA TYR A 271 11.99 7.69 -11.92
C TYR A 271 10.88 6.70 -11.53
N LEU A 272 10.09 6.24 -12.50
CA LEU A 272 9.02 5.26 -12.24
C LEU A 272 9.56 3.89 -11.83
N GLN A 273 10.68 3.45 -12.39
CA GLN A 273 11.37 2.23 -11.95
C GLN A 273 11.85 2.34 -10.49
N LEU A 274 12.47 3.47 -10.12
CA LEU A 274 12.90 3.71 -8.75
C LEU A 274 11.70 3.84 -7.79
N LEU A 275 10.61 4.49 -8.22
CA LEU A 275 9.39 4.61 -7.43
C LEU A 275 8.78 3.23 -7.15
N ALA A 276 8.62 2.40 -8.19
CA ALA A 276 8.10 1.05 -8.08
C ALA A 276 8.99 0.16 -7.18
N ALA A 277 10.31 0.24 -7.31
CA ALA A 277 11.23 -0.52 -6.48
C ALA A 277 11.20 -0.07 -5.01
N LYS A 278 11.25 1.25 -4.76
CA LYS A 278 11.25 1.84 -3.40
C LYS A 278 9.93 1.59 -2.66
N SER A 279 8.80 1.60 -3.38
CA SER A 279 7.49 1.21 -2.85
C SER A 279 7.26 -0.31 -2.80
N ARG A 280 8.19 -1.12 -3.33
CA ARG A 280 8.04 -2.57 -3.54
C ARG A 280 6.82 -2.93 -4.39
N GLY A 281 6.34 -2.00 -5.21
CA GLY A 281 5.14 -2.16 -6.04
C GLY A 281 3.83 -1.92 -5.28
N ASN A 282 3.89 -1.42 -4.04
CA ASN A 282 2.71 -1.03 -3.27
C ASN A 282 2.16 0.31 -3.78
N ALA A 283 0.92 0.28 -4.30
CA ALA A 283 0.27 1.42 -4.93
C ALA A 283 0.08 2.61 -3.97
N GLY A 284 -0.33 2.37 -2.71
CA GLY A 284 -0.54 3.43 -1.74
C GLY A 284 0.77 4.07 -1.27
N VAL A 285 1.81 3.27 -1.07
CA VAL A 285 3.15 3.80 -0.74
C VAL A 285 3.73 4.59 -1.91
N ALA A 286 3.61 4.06 -3.14
CA ALA A 286 4.07 4.77 -4.34
C ALA A 286 3.34 6.12 -4.51
N ARG A 287 2.03 6.14 -4.30
CA ARG A 287 1.21 7.34 -4.31
C ARG A 287 1.66 8.35 -3.26
N GLU A 288 1.94 7.92 -2.04
CA GLU A 288 2.36 8.83 -0.98
C GLU A 288 3.73 9.45 -1.27
N LEU A 289 4.69 8.64 -1.74
CA LEU A 289 5.99 9.15 -2.20
C LEU A 289 5.84 10.14 -3.36
N TRP A 290 4.93 9.85 -4.30
CA TRP A 290 4.60 10.73 -5.41
C TRP A 290 4.05 12.07 -4.92
N LYS A 291 3.06 12.08 -4.02
CA LYS A 291 2.52 13.31 -3.43
C LYS A 291 3.60 14.11 -2.70
N SER A 292 4.39 13.43 -1.87
CA SER A 292 5.51 14.05 -1.12
C SER A 292 6.60 14.64 -2.02
N SER A 293 6.68 14.20 -3.28
CA SER A 293 7.63 14.71 -4.27
C SER A 293 7.12 15.92 -5.06
N MET A 294 5.84 16.27 -4.98
CA MET A 294 5.26 17.36 -5.75
C MET A 294 5.71 18.73 -5.25
N GLN A 295 6.15 19.56 -6.18
CA GLN A 295 6.58 20.93 -5.97
C GLN A 295 5.93 21.83 -7.02
N VAL A 296 5.77 23.10 -6.66
CA VAL A 296 5.24 24.12 -7.56
C VAL A 296 6.16 25.33 -7.57
N GLU A 297 6.23 26.00 -8.70
CA GLU A 297 6.82 27.34 -8.72
C GLU A 297 5.93 28.26 -7.87
N PRO A 298 6.51 29.07 -6.99
CA PRO A 298 5.73 30.10 -6.30
C PRO A 298 5.03 30.96 -7.35
N GLU A 299 3.78 31.33 -7.10
CA GLU A 299 3.08 32.28 -7.98
C GLU A 299 3.90 33.57 -8.04
N GLN A 300 4.65 33.74 -9.12
CA GLN A 300 5.32 34.99 -9.41
C GLN A 300 4.22 36.03 -9.60
N SER A 301 4.23 37.06 -8.76
CA SER A 301 3.36 38.23 -8.87
C SER A 301 3.45 38.83 -10.28
N ALA A 302 2.47 38.47 -11.11
CA ALA A 302 1.93 39.17 -12.28
C ALA A 302 2.91 39.97 -13.17
N HIS A 303 4.11 39.48 -13.48
CA HIS A 303 5.03 40.22 -14.36
C HIS A 303 5.87 39.41 -15.36
N ASP A 304 5.46 38.19 -15.75
CA ASP A 304 6.09 37.51 -16.89
C ASP A 304 5.05 37.03 -17.91
N GLU A 305 4.66 37.93 -18.82
CA GLU A 305 3.89 37.63 -20.04
C GLU A 305 4.77 37.12 -21.20
N GLN A 306 6.02 36.71 -20.96
CA GLN A 306 6.93 36.29 -22.03
C GLN A 306 7.48 34.88 -21.79
N GLY A 307 6.62 33.89 -22.02
CA GLY A 307 7.07 32.49 -22.05
C GLY A 307 5.99 31.52 -22.47
N GLY A 308 5.58 31.54 -23.75
CA GLY A 308 5.00 30.41 -24.50
C GLY A 308 3.95 29.50 -23.83
N ARG A 309 3.31 29.92 -22.74
CA ARG A 309 2.45 29.08 -21.92
C ARG A 309 1.14 28.94 -22.66
N LYS A 310 0.87 27.76 -23.22
CA LYS A 310 -0.46 27.44 -23.74
C LYS A 310 -1.46 27.63 -22.59
N PRO A 311 -2.53 28.42 -22.76
CA PRO A 311 -3.52 28.63 -21.72
C PRO A 311 -4.08 27.27 -21.26
N GLY A 312 -3.99 26.98 -19.96
CA GLY A 312 -4.56 25.76 -19.36
C GLY A 312 -3.60 24.60 -19.07
N GLU A 313 -2.30 24.76 -19.29
CA GLU A 313 -1.29 23.73 -18.97
C GLU A 313 -0.49 24.08 -17.71
N ARG A 314 -0.59 23.23 -16.67
CA ARG A 314 0.12 23.39 -15.39
C ARG A 314 1.25 22.37 -15.31
N THR A 315 2.47 22.84 -15.05
CA THR A 315 3.60 21.96 -14.74
C THR A 315 3.70 21.78 -13.24
N ILE A 316 3.80 20.52 -12.81
CA ILE A 316 4.14 20.13 -11.44
C ILE A 316 5.56 19.56 -11.49
N TRP A 317 6.43 20.16 -10.68
CA TRP A 317 7.80 19.72 -10.56
C TRP A 317 7.89 18.58 -9.56
N ILE A 318 8.68 17.57 -9.87
CA ILE A 318 8.83 16.38 -9.07
C ILE A 318 10.26 16.31 -8.54
N LYS A 319 10.37 16.34 -7.22
CA LYS A 319 11.64 16.17 -6.51
C LYS A 319 12.14 14.74 -6.71
N PRO A 320 13.43 14.54 -7.08
CA PRO A 320 14.04 13.22 -7.12
C PRO A 320 13.86 12.44 -5.80
N LEU A 321 13.58 11.13 -5.90
CA LEU A 321 13.20 10.29 -4.76
C LEU A 321 14.31 10.14 -3.69
N ASP A 322 15.57 10.29 -4.08
CA ASP A 322 16.74 10.28 -3.21
C ASP A 322 16.89 11.56 -2.39
N LYS A 323 16.24 12.65 -2.81
CA LYS A 323 16.22 13.94 -2.12
C LYS A 323 14.99 14.13 -1.22
N LEU A 324 14.09 13.15 -1.16
CA LEU A 324 12.93 13.21 -0.26
C LEU A 324 13.36 13.00 1.19
N SER A 325 12.93 13.91 2.05
CA SER A 325 13.06 13.78 3.50
C SER A 325 11.91 12.92 4.03
N LEU A 326 12.12 11.61 4.10
CA LEU A 326 11.15 10.67 4.64
C LEU A 326 11.39 10.44 6.14
N PRO A 327 10.33 10.16 6.92
CA PRO A 327 10.47 9.72 8.31
C PRO A 327 11.36 8.48 8.40
N SER A 328 12.29 8.48 9.35
CA SER A 328 13.30 7.42 9.50
C SER A 328 13.39 6.95 10.95
N VAL A 329 13.56 5.65 11.15
CA VAL A 329 13.82 5.07 12.47
C VAL A 329 15.32 5.11 12.71
N SER A 330 15.77 5.79 13.77
CA SER A 330 17.20 5.87 14.09
C SER A 330 17.80 4.47 14.32
N SER A 331 19.03 4.26 13.86
CA SER A 331 19.77 3.01 14.08
C SER A 331 20.06 2.75 15.56
N SER A 332 20.12 3.80 16.38
CA SER A 332 20.30 3.73 17.83
C SER A 332 19.07 3.24 18.61
N GLU A 333 17.91 3.13 17.95
CA GLU A 333 16.67 2.70 18.60
C GLU A 333 16.79 1.30 19.19
N GLY A 334 16.17 1.10 20.35
CA GLY A 334 16.22 -0.16 21.10
C GLY A 334 15.30 -1.24 20.54
N ILE A 335 15.30 -2.39 21.21
CA ILE A 335 14.37 -3.49 20.89
C ILE A 335 12.92 -3.09 21.18
N GLU A 336 12.71 -2.20 22.14
CA GLU A 336 11.41 -1.66 22.53
C GLU A 336 10.69 -1.00 21.34
N THR A 337 11.43 -0.19 20.58
CA THR A 337 10.96 0.44 19.33
C THR A 337 10.56 -0.61 18.31
N SER A 338 11.39 -1.65 18.12
CA SER A 338 11.04 -2.74 17.20
C SER A 338 9.78 -3.49 17.63
N LEU A 339 9.56 -3.69 18.93
CA LEU A 339 8.37 -4.36 19.45
C LEU A 339 7.10 -3.53 19.19
N VAL A 340 7.15 -2.22 19.43
CA VAL A 340 6.03 -1.29 19.15
C VAL A 340 5.69 -1.30 17.66
N LEU A 341 6.67 -1.01 16.80
CA LEU A 341 6.46 -0.88 15.36
C LEU A 341 5.98 -2.20 14.74
N HIS A 342 6.53 -3.33 15.18
CA HIS A 342 6.09 -4.64 14.70
C HIS A 342 4.66 -4.96 15.16
N ALA A 343 4.27 -4.63 16.40
CA ALA A 343 2.90 -4.83 16.85
C ALA A 343 1.90 -3.99 16.04
N LEU A 344 2.26 -2.75 15.69
CA LEU A 344 1.43 -1.90 14.84
C LEU A 344 1.25 -2.47 13.43
N LEU A 345 2.31 -2.98 12.81
CA LEU A 345 2.22 -3.59 11.48
C LEU A 345 1.44 -4.91 11.51
N LEU A 346 1.67 -5.77 12.52
CA LEU A 346 0.93 -7.03 12.67
C LEU A 346 -0.58 -6.87 12.78
N HIS A 347 -1.06 -5.74 13.29
CA HIS A 347 -2.48 -5.48 13.53
C HIS A 347 -3.09 -4.45 12.57
N ASN A 348 -2.30 -4.00 11.59
CA ASN A 348 -2.63 -2.88 10.71
C ASN A 348 -3.18 -1.68 11.50
N GLY A 349 -2.45 -1.35 12.57
CA GLY A 349 -2.79 -0.35 13.58
C GLY A 349 -3.46 -0.91 14.84
N LEU A 350 -3.36 -0.20 15.96
CA LEU A 350 -3.92 -0.64 17.24
C LEU A 350 -4.27 0.54 18.16
N GLU A 351 -5.30 0.38 18.99
CA GLU A 351 -5.59 1.32 20.08
C GLU A 351 -4.43 1.37 21.06
N LEU A 352 -4.17 2.55 21.65
CA LEU A 352 -3.03 2.75 22.54
C LEU A 352 -3.12 1.85 23.78
N GLU A 353 -4.32 1.70 24.34
CA GLU A 353 -4.60 0.89 25.53
C GLU A 353 -4.30 -0.60 25.26
N LEU A 354 -4.65 -1.09 24.07
CA LEU A 354 -4.35 -2.46 23.66
C LEU A 354 -2.85 -2.65 23.43
N LEU A 355 -2.18 -1.66 22.83
CA LEU A 355 -0.73 -1.69 22.61
C LEU A 355 0.02 -1.77 23.95
N GLN A 356 -0.36 -0.93 24.93
CA GLN A 356 0.19 -0.93 26.29
C GLN A 356 -0.06 -2.26 27.02
N LYS A 357 -1.17 -2.93 26.73
CA LYS A 357 -1.54 -4.20 27.37
C LYS A 357 -0.78 -5.40 26.81
N PHE A 358 -0.48 -5.42 25.51
CA PHE A 358 0.08 -6.60 24.85
C PHE A 358 1.60 -6.56 24.68
N LEU A 359 2.20 -5.38 24.78
CA LEU A 359 3.66 -5.27 24.75
C LEU A 359 4.25 -5.58 26.13
N PRO A 360 5.41 -6.27 26.18
CA PRO A 360 6.14 -6.53 27.43
C PRO A 360 6.91 -5.29 27.88
N LEU A 361 6.28 -4.12 27.89
CA LEU A 361 6.87 -2.81 28.15
C LEU A 361 6.01 -2.03 29.14
N ALA A 362 6.61 -1.05 29.83
CA ALA A 362 5.85 -0.16 30.70
C ALA A 362 4.89 0.72 29.86
N ALA A 363 3.64 0.86 30.32
CA ALA A 363 2.59 1.59 29.60
C ALA A 363 2.99 3.04 29.25
N GLY A 364 3.65 3.73 30.18
CA GLY A 364 4.17 5.09 29.96
C GLY A 364 5.25 5.15 28.89
N SER A 365 6.12 4.14 28.80
CA SER A 365 7.15 4.05 27.75
C SER A 365 6.53 3.82 26.37
N VAL A 366 5.50 2.97 26.28
CA VAL A 366 4.76 2.75 25.04
C VAL A 366 4.10 4.04 24.57
N ALA A 367 3.38 4.73 25.45
CA ALA A 367 2.74 6.01 25.12
C ALA A 367 3.77 7.06 24.68
N GLY A 368 4.87 7.22 25.42
CA GLY A 368 5.94 8.15 25.07
C GLY A 368 6.55 7.87 23.70
N MET A 369 6.79 6.61 23.35
CA MET A 369 7.26 6.23 22.01
C MET A 369 6.23 6.55 20.93
N VAL A 370 4.95 6.23 21.16
CA VAL A 370 3.89 6.48 20.18
C VAL A 370 3.76 7.97 19.87
N PHE A 371 3.68 8.82 20.89
CA PHE A 371 3.54 10.27 20.69
C PHE A 371 4.78 10.89 20.04
N ARG A 372 5.99 10.49 20.47
CA ARG A 372 7.22 10.95 19.82
C ARG A 372 7.28 10.57 18.35
N PHE A 373 6.97 9.31 18.01
CA PHE A 373 6.98 8.89 16.61
C PHE A 373 5.87 9.53 15.79
N ALA A 374 4.76 9.95 16.40
CA ALA A 374 3.75 10.76 15.74
C ALA A 374 4.27 12.16 15.41
N GLU A 375 4.97 12.82 16.35
CA GLU A 375 5.62 14.11 16.09
C GLU A 375 6.70 14.02 15.00
N GLU A 376 7.41 12.89 14.92
CA GLU A 376 8.41 12.59 13.88
C GLU A 376 7.78 12.17 12.53
N GLY A 377 6.45 12.03 12.45
CA GLY A 377 5.72 11.62 11.23
C GLY A 377 5.84 10.14 10.87
N LEU A 378 6.38 9.30 11.77
CA LEU A 378 6.47 7.84 11.62
C LEU A 378 5.14 7.14 11.92
N LEU A 379 4.37 7.66 12.87
CA LEU A 379 3.06 7.14 13.24
C LEU A 379 1.96 8.19 13.01
N GLU A 380 0.74 7.72 12.81
CA GLU A 380 -0.46 8.54 12.79
C GLU A 380 -1.60 7.85 13.52
N GLU A 381 -2.53 8.64 14.03
CA GLU A 381 -3.81 8.14 14.54
C GLU A 381 -4.85 8.18 13.42
N HIS A 382 -5.47 7.04 13.14
CA HIS A 382 -6.52 6.91 12.15
C HIS A 382 -7.67 6.07 12.72
N GLU A 383 -8.88 6.63 12.76
CA GLU A 383 -10.06 5.97 13.34
C GLU A 383 -9.84 5.45 14.78
N GLY A 384 -9.12 6.21 15.61
CA GLY A 384 -8.80 5.83 17.01
C GLY A 384 -7.72 4.76 17.14
N ARG A 385 -7.01 4.42 16.06
CA ARG A 385 -5.94 3.42 16.05
C ARG A 385 -4.63 4.06 15.59
N TRP A 386 -3.56 3.81 16.34
CA TRP A 386 -2.21 4.19 15.93
C TRP A 386 -1.70 3.26 14.86
N ARG A 387 -1.14 3.77 13.77
CA ARG A 387 -0.51 2.98 12.70
C ARG A 387 0.75 3.66 12.18
N VAL A 388 1.64 2.88 11.57
CA VAL A 388 2.86 3.39 10.89
C VAL A 388 2.43 4.10 9.62
N THR A 389 2.79 5.37 9.40
CA THR A 389 2.42 6.16 8.20
C THR A 389 2.91 5.54 6.89
N ALA A 390 2.29 5.88 5.76
CA ALA A 390 2.74 5.41 4.44
C ALA A 390 4.18 5.86 4.13
N SER A 391 4.53 7.10 4.49
CA SER A 391 5.88 7.65 4.36
C SER A 391 6.91 6.99 5.28
N GLY A 392 6.50 6.58 6.49
CA GLY A 392 7.35 5.86 7.45
C GLY A 392 7.47 4.36 7.19
N TYR A 393 6.55 3.76 6.44
CA TYR A 393 6.46 2.31 6.26
C TYR A 393 7.78 1.68 5.75
N ILE A 394 8.45 2.33 4.80
CA ILE A 394 9.70 1.84 4.20
C ILE A 394 10.81 1.73 5.26
N SER A 395 11.01 2.79 6.04
CA SER A 395 12.08 2.83 7.05
C SER A 395 11.79 1.90 8.22
N VAL A 396 10.53 1.82 8.66
CA VAL A 396 10.09 0.86 9.68
C VAL A 396 10.32 -0.57 9.23
N ARG A 397 9.91 -0.93 8.01
CA ARG A 397 10.10 -2.28 7.47
C ARG A 397 11.58 -2.64 7.38
N GLN A 398 12.43 -1.73 6.91
CA GLN A 398 13.88 -1.91 6.87
C GLN A 398 14.48 -2.10 8.26
N HIS A 399 14.08 -1.29 9.23
CA HIS A 399 14.50 -1.41 10.64
C HIS A 399 14.12 -2.77 11.24
N LEU A 400 12.89 -3.24 11.02
CA LEU A 400 12.45 -4.54 11.53
C LEU A 400 13.22 -5.69 10.87
N ARG A 401 13.48 -5.61 9.56
CA ARG A 401 14.29 -6.58 8.82
C ARG A 401 15.73 -6.62 9.34
N SER A 402 16.34 -5.44 9.56
CA SER A 402 17.73 -5.30 10.02
C SER A 402 17.94 -5.88 11.42
N ARG A 403 16.88 -5.87 12.24
CA ARG A 403 16.82 -6.46 13.58
C ARG A 403 16.41 -7.94 13.60
N GLY A 404 16.20 -8.56 12.43
CA GLY A 404 15.85 -9.98 12.30
C GLY A 404 14.42 -10.32 12.75
N LEU A 405 13.53 -9.32 12.85
CA LEU A 405 12.11 -9.58 13.07
C LEU A 405 11.45 -10.14 11.82
N LEU A 406 10.28 -10.74 12.02
CA LEU A 406 9.44 -11.22 10.94
C LEU A 406 8.96 -10.03 10.10
N VAL A 407 9.09 -10.15 8.78
CA VAL A 407 8.61 -9.17 7.79
C VAL A 407 7.75 -9.89 6.75
N ASP A 408 6.84 -9.15 6.14
CA ASP A 408 5.99 -9.65 5.05
C ASP A 408 6.78 -9.98 3.77
N GLN A 409 6.20 -10.84 2.92
CA GLN A 409 6.80 -11.24 1.65
C GLN A 409 6.54 -10.24 0.51
N CYS A 410 5.37 -9.60 0.51
CA CYS A 410 4.93 -8.71 -0.56
C CYS A 410 5.34 -7.24 -0.39
#